data_AF-A0A356I6I6-F1
#
_entry.id   AF-A0A356I6I6-F1
#
_cell.length_a   1.000
_cell.length_b   1.000
_cell.length_c   1.000
_cell.angle_alpha   90.00
_cell.angle_beta   90.00
_cell.angle_gamma   90.00
#
_symmetry.space_group_name_H-M   'P 1'
#
loop_
_entity.id
_entity.type
_entity.pdbx_description
1 polymer ?
#
loop_
_entity_poly.entity_id
_entity_poly.type
_entity_poly.pdbx_seq_one_letter_code
_entity_poly.pdbx_strand_id
1 'polypeptide(L)'
;MEAQQISVKKRSLEGTSASRRMRCTGSLPGVIYGIDSNPMAVELETHAVEQLFHNHASETILVDINLEGEGAVSVLLKEVQHHPVSGELMHLDLQRVAANQTLQVEVSLELVGEPEGVKAGGLLDHVMHTILVECLPADLPETVNVDVSELEIGSALHVSDLKLGNKVAILSDADAVVAGVSAPKVEQEEDEDGDVAAEPEVITEKPSEE
;
A
#
# COMPACT_ATOMS: atom_id res chain seq x y z
N MET A 1 8.32 14.76 12.73
CA MET A 1 7.47 13.65 13.21
C MET A 1 6.80 14.12 14.49
N GLU A 2 5.57 14.60 14.37
CA GLU A 2 4.73 14.84 15.55
C GLU A 2 4.23 13.48 16.02
N ALA A 3 4.62 13.08 17.24
CA ALA A 3 4.11 11.87 17.84
C ALA A 3 2.63 12.08 18.18
N GLN A 4 1.73 11.68 17.28
CA GLN A 4 0.30 11.77 17.50
C GLN A 4 -0.11 10.74 18.55
N GLN A 5 -0.49 11.21 19.73
CA GLN A 5 -0.86 10.33 20.83
C GLN A 5 -2.25 9.71 20.61
N ILE A 6 -2.29 8.43 20.26
CA ILE A 6 -3.56 7.68 20.20
C ILE A 6 -3.79 6.97 21.54
N SER A 7 -4.99 7.13 22.09
CA SER A 7 -5.42 6.43 23.29
C SER A 7 -5.83 4.99 22.94
N VAL A 8 -5.24 4.01 23.62
CA VAL A 8 -5.46 2.59 23.34
C VAL A 8 -5.97 1.88 24.59
N LYS A 9 -7.13 1.21 24.46
CA LYS A 9 -7.78 0.48 25.55
C LYS A 9 -7.50 -1.02 25.43
N LYS A 10 -7.33 -1.68 26.57
CA LYS A 10 -7.19 -3.14 26.60
C LYS A 10 -8.57 -3.78 26.47
N ARG A 11 -8.72 -4.72 25.53
CA ARG A 11 -9.98 -5.45 25.34
C ARG A 11 -9.97 -6.75 26.13
N SER A 12 -11.09 -7.09 26.76
CA SER A 12 -11.29 -8.36 27.47
C SER A 12 -12.14 -9.36 26.67
N LEU A 13 -12.96 -8.87 25.74
CA LEU A 13 -13.84 -9.68 24.90
C LEU A 13 -13.18 -9.92 23.55
N GLU A 14 -13.03 -11.19 23.19
CA GLU A 14 -12.42 -11.63 21.94
C GLU A 14 -13.40 -12.50 21.13
N GLY A 15 -13.26 -12.49 19.81
CA GLY A 15 -14.06 -13.31 18.90
C GLY A 15 -14.84 -12.50 17.86
N THR A 16 -15.37 -13.21 16.87
CA THR A 16 -15.95 -12.60 15.66
C THR A 16 -17.14 -11.67 15.93
N SER A 17 -18.01 -12.03 16.88
CA SER A 17 -19.20 -11.22 17.22
C SER A 17 -18.84 -9.92 17.95
N ALA A 18 -17.90 -9.99 18.89
CA ALA A 18 -17.38 -8.82 19.61
C ALA A 18 -16.68 -7.85 18.64
N SER A 19 -15.79 -8.36 17.80
CA SER A 19 -15.08 -7.54 16.80
C SER A 19 -16.01 -6.88 15.78
N ARG A 20 -17.09 -7.56 15.35
CA ARG A 20 -18.10 -6.94 14.48
C ARG A 20 -18.83 -5.80 15.20
N ARG A 21 -19.23 -6.00 16.46
CA ARG A 21 -19.92 -4.98 17.25
C ARG A 21 -19.06 -3.75 17.47
N MET A 22 -17.77 -3.94 17.80
CA MET A 22 -16.81 -2.84 17.97
C MET A 22 -16.70 -1.99 16.71
N ARG A 23 -16.57 -2.62 15.54
CA ARG A 23 -16.51 -1.90 14.26
C ARG A 23 -17.80 -1.10 13.99
N CYS A 24 -18.97 -1.68 14.29
CA CYS A 24 -20.24 -0.96 14.18
C CYS A 24 -20.38 0.23 15.15
N THR A 25 -19.65 0.22 16.28
CA THR A 25 -19.65 1.31 17.26
C THR A 25 -18.53 2.34 17.01
N GLY A 26 -17.77 2.22 15.92
CA GLY A 26 -16.67 3.14 15.59
C GLY A 26 -15.36 2.82 16.31
N SER A 27 -15.18 1.58 16.74
CA SER A 27 -13.96 1.11 17.40
C SER A 27 -13.31 -0.01 16.60
N LEU A 28 -12.00 0.07 16.46
CA LEU A 28 -11.18 -0.79 15.64
C LEU A 28 -10.43 -1.81 16.52
N PRO A 29 -10.63 -3.12 16.33
CA PRO A 29 -9.83 -4.12 17.01
C PRO A 29 -8.39 -4.10 16.48
N GLY A 30 -7.44 -4.28 17.38
CA GLY A 30 -6.03 -4.48 17.02
C GLY A 30 -5.30 -5.38 18.00
N VAL A 31 -4.03 -5.65 17.70
CA VAL A 31 -3.13 -6.40 18.57
C VAL A 31 -1.81 -5.65 18.71
N ILE A 32 -1.30 -5.56 19.93
CA ILE A 32 0.05 -5.08 20.22
C ILE A 32 0.92 -6.27 20.61
N TYR A 33 2.05 -6.46 19.93
CA TYR A 33 3.04 -7.49 20.26
C TYR A 33 4.47 -6.95 20.16
N GLY A 34 5.46 -7.75 20.57
CA GLY A 34 6.89 -7.40 20.47
C GLY A 34 7.59 -7.17 21.81
N ILE A 35 8.92 -6.96 21.76
CA ILE A 35 9.82 -6.70 22.91
C ILE A 35 9.49 -7.57 24.13
N ASP A 36 9.60 -8.90 23.99
CA ASP A 36 9.42 -9.90 25.06
C ASP A 36 8.12 -9.77 25.89
N SER A 37 7.15 -9.01 25.40
CA SER A 37 5.86 -8.77 26.05
C SER A 37 4.80 -9.66 25.41
N ASN A 38 3.88 -10.15 26.24
CA ASN A 38 2.78 -10.98 25.74
C ASN A 38 1.92 -10.17 24.76
N PRO A 39 1.47 -10.80 23.65
CA PRO A 39 0.53 -10.17 22.73
C PRO A 39 -0.70 -9.68 23.49
N MET A 40 -1.06 -8.42 23.27
CA MET A 40 -2.16 -7.76 23.94
C MET A 40 -3.23 -7.39 22.94
N ALA A 41 -4.43 -7.83 23.23
CA ALA A 41 -5.61 -7.51 22.48
C ALA A 41 -6.07 -6.08 22.84
N VAL A 42 -6.19 -5.20 21.85
CA VAL A 42 -6.51 -3.79 22.07
C VAL A 42 -7.67 -3.30 21.21
N GLU A 43 -8.22 -2.17 21.62
CA GLU A 43 -9.27 -1.43 20.95
C GLU A 43 -8.81 0.03 20.77
N LEU A 44 -8.93 0.51 19.54
CA LEU A 44 -8.61 1.87 19.13
C LEU A 44 -9.86 2.55 18.57
N GLU A 45 -9.89 3.89 18.58
CA GLU A 45 -10.96 4.64 17.92
C GLU A 45 -10.70 4.70 16.40
N THR A 46 -11.67 4.24 15.59
CA THR A 46 -11.50 4.16 14.13
C THR A 46 -11.19 5.53 13.53
N HIS A 47 -11.88 6.58 13.99
CA HIS A 47 -11.68 7.92 13.44
C HIS A 47 -10.28 8.49 13.70
N ALA A 48 -9.71 8.24 14.88
CA ALA A 48 -8.36 8.68 15.22
C ALA A 48 -7.30 7.98 14.33
N VAL A 49 -7.54 6.71 14.02
CA VAL A 49 -6.69 5.92 13.12
C VAL A 49 -6.82 6.40 11.68
N GLU A 50 -8.04 6.66 11.19
CA GLU A 50 -8.26 7.18 9.84
C GLU A 50 -7.58 8.54 9.63
N GLN A 51 -7.63 9.43 10.63
CA GLN A 51 -6.93 10.71 10.59
C GLN A 51 -5.41 10.51 10.53
N LEU A 52 -4.88 9.52 11.24
CA LEU A 52 -3.46 9.20 11.19
C LEU A 52 -3.04 8.78 9.78
N PHE A 53 -3.81 7.90 9.13
CA PHE A 53 -3.54 7.51 7.73
C PHE A 53 -3.75 8.64 6.72
N HIS A 54 -4.66 9.58 6.97
CA HIS A 54 -4.82 10.72 6.06
C HIS A 54 -3.62 11.69 6.08
N ASN A 55 -2.91 11.77 7.21
CA ASN A 55 -1.78 12.67 7.38
C ASN A 55 -0.45 12.06 6.93
N HIS A 56 -0.40 10.75 6.72
CA HIS A 56 0.81 10.02 6.39
C HIS A 56 0.63 9.24 5.09
N ALA A 57 1.61 9.32 4.20
CA ALA A 57 1.56 8.65 2.89
C ALA A 57 1.92 7.15 2.94
N SER A 58 2.44 6.66 4.06
CA SER A 58 2.81 5.25 4.25
C SER A 58 1.89 4.53 5.22
N GLU A 59 1.69 3.24 4.98
CA GLU A 59 0.95 2.35 5.90
C GLU A 59 1.81 1.96 7.12
N THR A 60 3.14 2.09 7.00
CA THR A 60 4.10 1.80 8.07
C THR A 60 4.52 3.08 8.79
N ILE A 61 3.94 3.32 9.96
CA ILE A 61 4.13 4.57 10.72
C ILE A 61 4.58 4.26 12.15
N LEU A 62 5.52 5.06 12.66
CA LEU A 62 5.94 5.02 14.06
C LEU A 62 5.07 5.99 14.87
N VAL A 63 4.35 5.45 15.87
CA VAL A 63 3.36 6.18 16.65
C VAL A 63 3.60 5.92 18.14
N ASP A 64 3.51 6.97 18.95
CA ASP A 64 3.46 6.81 20.40
C ASP A 64 2.02 6.64 20.84
N ILE A 65 1.69 5.46 21.37
CA ILE A 65 0.35 5.15 21.87
C ILE A 65 0.32 5.24 23.39
N ASN A 66 -0.75 5.77 23.95
CA ASN A 66 -0.99 5.73 25.40
C ASN A 66 -1.76 4.45 25.74
N LEU A 67 -1.04 3.44 26.25
CA LEU A 67 -1.64 2.19 26.66
C LEU A 67 -2.17 2.27 28.09
N GLU A 68 -3.42 1.86 28.27
CA GLU A 68 -4.06 1.81 29.58
C GLU A 68 -3.27 0.95 30.58
N GLY A 69 -2.66 1.62 31.56
CA GLY A 69 -1.87 1.04 32.65
C GLY A 69 -0.35 0.98 32.45
N GLU A 70 0.18 1.27 31.25
CA GLU A 70 1.63 1.29 30.97
C GLU A 70 2.16 2.67 30.55
N GLY A 71 1.28 3.59 30.13
CA GLY A 71 1.68 4.93 29.68
C GLY A 71 2.02 4.97 28.19
N ALA A 72 2.86 5.95 27.80
CA ALA A 72 3.26 6.12 26.40
C ALA A 72 4.24 5.02 25.98
N VAL A 73 3.90 4.29 24.92
CA VAL A 73 4.70 3.22 24.32
C VAL A 73 4.86 3.52 22.84
N SER A 74 6.10 3.51 22.35
CA SER A 74 6.37 3.61 20.91
C SER A 74 6.04 2.29 20.22
N VAL A 75 5.14 2.36 19.25
CA VAL A 75 4.73 1.23 18.42
C VAL A 75 4.91 1.59 16.95
N LEU A 76 5.27 0.59 16.16
CA LEU A 76 5.23 0.63 14.72
C LEU A 76 3.93 -0.01 14.25
N LEU A 77 3.22 0.68 13.38
CA LEU A 77 2.12 0.09 12.64
C LEU A 77 2.71 -0.86 11.60
N LYS A 78 2.47 -2.16 11.77
CA LYS A 78 3.06 -3.19 10.92
C LYS A 78 2.17 -3.57 9.75
N GLU A 79 0.87 -3.70 9.99
CA GLU A 79 -0.10 -4.07 8.96
C GLU A 79 -1.46 -3.45 9.26
N VAL A 80 -2.16 -3.07 8.19
CA VAL A 80 -3.52 -2.59 8.20
C VAL A 80 -4.36 -3.51 7.34
N GLN A 81 -5.45 -4.03 7.91
CA GLN A 81 -6.40 -4.82 7.13
C GLN A 81 -7.57 -3.95 6.72
N HIS A 82 -7.80 -3.87 5.41
CA HIS A 82 -8.95 -3.20 4.82
C HIS A 82 -10.01 -4.20 4.38
N HIS A 83 -11.27 -3.80 4.45
CA HIS A 83 -12.33 -4.55 3.80
C HIS A 83 -12.15 -4.44 2.27
N PRO A 84 -12.08 -5.55 1.52
CA PRO A 84 -11.83 -5.50 0.07
C PRO A 84 -12.93 -4.81 -0.77
N VAL A 85 -14.13 -4.61 -0.22
CA VAL A 85 -15.26 -4.00 -0.94
C VAL A 85 -15.58 -2.62 -0.38
N SER A 86 -15.72 -2.49 0.95
CA SER A 86 -16.07 -1.20 1.56
C SER A 86 -14.87 -0.30 1.81
N GLY A 87 -13.64 -0.82 1.78
CA GLY A 87 -12.42 -0.09 2.14
C GLY A 87 -12.29 0.21 3.64
N GLU A 88 -13.24 -0.23 4.47
CA GLU A 88 -13.24 0.06 5.90
C GLU A 88 -12.10 -0.65 6.63
N LEU A 89 -11.51 0.01 7.63
CA LEU A 89 -10.51 -0.56 8.51
C LEU A 89 -11.10 -1.75 9.30
N MET A 90 -10.46 -2.90 9.20
CA MET A 90 -10.89 -4.16 9.81
C MET A 90 -10.07 -4.53 11.04
N HIS A 91 -8.75 -4.38 10.94
CA HIS A 91 -7.81 -4.78 11.97
C HIS A 91 -6.50 -3.98 11.85
N LEU A 92 -5.83 -3.78 12.99
CA LEU A 92 -4.50 -3.20 13.05
C LEU A 92 -3.53 -4.10 13.80
N ASP A 93 -2.33 -4.22 13.23
CA ASP A 93 -1.20 -4.90 13.84
C ASP A 93 -0.17 -3.87 14.28
N LEU A 94 0.06 -3.80 15.60
CA LEU A 94 0.97 -2.86 16.23
C LEU A 94 2.14 -3.64 16.84
N GLN A 95 3.36 -3.28 16.45
CA GLN A 95 4.58 -3.88 16.96
C GLN A 95 5.27 -2.89 17.90
N ARG A 96 5.51 -3.25 19.17
CA ARG A 96 6.33 -2.45 20.08
C ARG A 96 7.75 -2.38 19.54
N VAL A 97 8.32 -1.17 19.51
CA VAL A 97 9.67 -0.93 18.98
C VAL A 97 10.58 -0.33 20.04
N ALA A 98 11.81 -0.86 20.10
CA ALA A 98 12.88 -0.31 20.92
C ALA A 98 13.78 0.56 20.05
N ALA A 99 14.21 1.71 20.57
CA ALA A 99 15.08 2.65 19.85
C ALA A 99 16.39 2.03 19.31
N ASN A 100 16.85 0.93 19.93
CA ASN A 100 18.12 0.28 19.62
C ASN A 100 18.00 -0.97 18.75
N GLN A 101 16.79 -1.35 18.31
CA GLN A 101 16.57 -2.56 17.52
C GLN A 101 16.36 -2.19 16.05
N THR A 102 16.97 -2.94 15.13
CA THR A 102 16.70 -2.81 13.70
C THR A 102 15.31 -3.37 13.38
N LEU A 103 14.59 -2.69 12.50
CA LEU A 103 13.22 -3.02 12.10
C LEU A 103 13.18 -3.25 10.60
N GLN A 104 12.41 -4.26 10.19
CA GLN A 104 12.10 -4.51 8.79
C GLN A 104 10.73 -3.94 8.47
N VAL A 105 10.71 -2.96 7.58
CA VAL A 105 9.58 -2.09 7.30
C VAL A 105 9.39 -1.92 5.80
N GLU A 106 8.13 -1.84 5.38
CA GLU A 106 7.79 -1.54 4.00
C GLU A 106 7.57 -0.03 3.88
N VAL A 107 8.36 0.61 3.02
CA VAL A 107 8.31 2.06 2.80
C VAL A 107 7.72 2.33 1.42
N SER A 108 6.81 3.30 1.35
CA SER A 108 6.17 3.72 0.11
C SER A 108 7.11 4.51 -0.79
N LEU A 109 7.04 4.23 -2.09
CA LEU A 109 7.74 4.94 -3.15
C LEU A 109 6.81 5.97 -3.80
N GLU A 110 7.26 7.22 -3.85
CA GLU A 110 6.57 8.29 -4.55
C GLU A 110 7.37 8.70 -5.79
N LEU A 111 6.74 8.62 -6.96
CA LEU A 111 7.35 9.06 -8.21
C LEU A 111 7.26 10.58 -8.30
N VAL A 112 8.41 11.23 -8.43
CA VAL A 112 8.53 12.68 -8.58
C VAL A 112 9.04 13.00 -9.97
N GLY A 113 8.37 13.94 -10.64
CA GLY A 113 8.71 14.36 -12.00
C GLY A 113 7.80 13.75 -13.07
N GLU A 114 7.90 14.28 -14.28
CA GLU A 114 7.14 13.82 -15.43
C GLU A 114 8.13 13.24 -16.45
N PRO A 115 8.12 11.92 -16.69
CA PRO A 115 9.10 11.25 -17.54
C PRO A 115 9.02 11.75 -18.99
N GLU A 116 10.17 12.00 -19.62
CA GLU A 116 10.24 12.37 -21.04
C GLU A 116 9.56 11.34 -21.94
N GLY A 117 9.63 10.06 -21.58
CA GLY A 117 8.96 8.98 -22.28
C GLY A 117 7.43 9.13 -22.32
N VAL A 118 6.79 9.67 -21.27
CA VAL A 118 5.34 9.96 -21.30
C VAL A 118 5.03 11.16 -22.20
N LYS A 119 5.89 12.19 -22.20
CA LYS A 119 5.75 13.33 -23.13
C LYS A 119 5.88 12.91 -24.58
N ALA A 120 6.63 11.85 -24.85
CA ALA A 120 6.77 11.22 -26.17
C ALA A 120 5.62 10.23 -26.52
N GLY A 121 4.61 10.09 -25.65
CA GLY A 121 3.44 9.23 -25.85
C GLY A 121 3.53 7.85 -25.21
N GLY A 122 4.57 7.57 -24.40
CA GLY A 122 4.72 6.35 -23.60
C GLY A 122 3.75 6.27 -22.42
N LEU A 123 3.56 5.05 -21.91
CA LEU A 123 2.77 4.78 -20.71
C LEU A 123 3.72 4.45 -19.55
N LEU A 124 3.68 5.27 -18.50
CA LEU A 124 4.42 5.03 -17.26
C LEU A 124 3.71 3.93 -16.47
N ASP A 125 4.43 2.85 -16.22
CA ASP A 125 3.99 1.74 -15.39
C ASP A 125 4.75 1.77 -14.06
N HIS A 126 4.01 1.86 -12.95
CA HIS A 126 4.56 1.82 -11.60
C HIS A 126 4.37 0.43 -11.03
N VAL A 127 5.41 -0.40 -11.13
CA VAL A 127 5.33 -1.83 -10.82
C VAL A 127 5.41 -2.07 -9.31
N MET A 128 6.32 -1.38 -8.63
CA MET A 128 6.52 -1.53 -7.19
C MET A 128 6.23 -0.23 -6.45
N HIS A 129 5.22 -0.26 -5.59
CA HIS A 129 4.80 0.88 -4.79
C HIS A 129 5.48 0.91 -3.41
N THR A 130 6.00 -0.23 -2.95
CA THR A 130 6.62 -0.38 -1.63
C THR A 130 7.93 -1.17 -1.75
N ILE A 131 8.88 -0.86 -0.87
CA ILE A 131 10.16 -1.58 -0.75
C ILE A 131 10.40 -1.99 0.69
N LEU A 132 10.99 -3.17 0.86
CA LEU A 132 11.34 -3.71 2.16
C LEU A 132 12.74 -3.25 2.54
N VAL A 133 12.82 -2.48 3.62
CA VAL A 133 14.06 -1.93 4.13
C VAL A 133 14.28 -2.31 5.59
N GLU A 134 15.54 -2.38 5.98
CA GLU A 134 15.96 -2.52 7.37
C GLU A 134 16.60 -1.21 7.83
N CYS A 135 16.02 -0.61 8.86
CA CYS A 135 16.52 0.63 9.46
C CYS A 135 16.28 0.67 10.97
N LEU A 136 16.94 1.63 11.62
CA LEU A 136 16.59 1.97 13.00
C LEU A 136 15.29 2.79 13.01
N PRO A 137 14.45 2.68 14.06
CA PRO A 137 13.23 3.46 14.16
C PRO A 137 13.44 4.99 14.09
N ALA A 138 14.63 5.47 14.46
CA ALA A 138 14.98 6.90 14.40
C ALA A 138 15.27 7.41 12.97
N ASP A 139 15.62 6.53 12.04
CA ASP A 139 16.02 6.86 10.67
C ASP A 139 14.98 6.37 9.65
N LEU A 140 13.76 6.03 10.09
CA LEU A 140 12.66 5.56 9.22
C LEU A 140 12.14 6.72 8.34
N PRO A 141 12.29 6.65 7.00
CA PRO A 141 11.63 7.59 6.11
C PRO A 141 10.16 7.19 5.90
N GLU A 142 9.26 8.17 5.85
CA GLU A 142 7.84 7.93 5.54
C GLU A 142 7.61 7.63 4.06
N THR A 143 8.27 8.41 3.18
CA THR A 143 8.24 8.22 1.72
C THR A 143 9.64 8.32 1.13
N VAL A 144 9.86 7.61 0.04
CA VAL A 144 11.09 7.67 -0.75
C VAL A 144 10.76 8.26 -2.11
N ASN A 145 11.30 9.44 -2.38
CA ASN A 145 11.11 10.12 -3.66
C ASN A 145 11.99 9.48 -4.74
N VAL A 146 11.36 9.03 -5.81
CA VAL A 146 12.01 8.43 -6.98
C VAL A 146 11.87 9.39 -8.15
N ASP A 147 12.98 9.94 -8.63
CA ASP A 147 12.98 10.84 -9.79
C ASP A 147 12.83 10.03 -11.08
N VAL A 148 11.74 10.28 -11.80
CA VAL A 148 11.40 9.61 -13.07
C VAL A 148 11.60 10.52 -14.28
N SER A 149 12.07 11.75 -14.09
CA SER A 149 12.10 12.77 -15.15
C SER A 149 12.95 12.35 -16.37
N GLU A 150 14.06 11.64 -16.16
CA GLU A 150 14.99 11.22 -17.20
C GLU A 150 14.61 9.89 -17.89
N LEU A 151 13.46 9.28 -17.56
CA LEU A 151 13.05 8.00 -18.14
C LEU A 151 12.52 8.16 -19.57
N GLU A 152 13.23 7.55 -20.53
CA GLU A 152 12.83 7.41 -21.93
C GLU A 152 11.93 6.18 -22.17
N ILE A 153 11.29 6.11 -23.36
CA ILE A 153 10.49 4.95 -23.76
C ILE A 153 11.37 3.70 -23.85
N GLY A 154 10.96 2.64 -23.14
CA GLY A 154 11.68 1.37 -23.06
C GLY A 154 12.69 1.30 -21.92
N SER A 155 12.83 2.37 -21.12
CA SER A 155 13.70 2.38 -19.94
C SER A 155 12.94 1.95 -18.67
N ALA A 156 13.66 1.32 -17.75
CA ALA A 156 13.18 0.88 -16.45
C ALA A 156 14.13 1.36 -15.35
N LEU A 157 13.57 1.74 -14.21
CA LEU A 157 14.29 2.15 -13.01
C LEU A 157 14.33 0.98 -12.04
N HIS A 158 15.52 0.62 -11.57
CA HIS A 158 15.70 -0.51 -10.67
C HIS A 158 15.82 -0.06 -9.20
N VAL A 159 15.58 -0.98 -8.27
CA VAL A 159 15.72 -0.72 -6.82
C VAL A 159 17.13 -0.26 -6.47
N SER A 160 18.17 -0.70 -7.20
CA SER A 160 19.56 -0.24 -7.01
C SER A 160 19.78 1.24 -7.28
N ASP A 161 18.95 1.87 -8.11
CA ASP A 161 19.09 3.29 -8.50
C ASP A 161 18.43 4.22 -7.47
N LEU A 162 17.75 3.67 -6.48
CA LEU A 162 17.09 4.42 -5.42
C LEU A 162 18.14 5.07 -4.51
N LYS A 163 18.04 6.39 -4.35
CA LYS A 163 18.86 7.18 -3.43
C LYS A 163 18.36 7.02 -2.01
N LEU A 164 18.55 5.84 -1.45
CA LEU A 164 18.30 5.58 -0.03
C LEU A 164 19.53 6.01 0.76
N GLY A 165 19.34 6.93 1.72
CA GLY A 165 20.44 7.43 2.54
C GLY A 165 21.20 6.29 3.22
N ASN A 166 22.51 6.47 3.45
CA ASN A 166 23.49 5.47 3.94
C ASN A 166 23.13 4.71 5.24
N LYS A 167 21.97 4.95 5.85
CA LYS A 167 21.51 4.35 7.09
C LYS A 167 20.39 3.32 6.92
N VAL A 168 19.92 3.11 5.68
CA VAL A 168 18.83 2.20 5.36
C VAL A 168 19.40 1.06 4.51
N ALA A 169 19.27 -0.18 4.98
CA ALA A 169 19.67 -1.36 4.23
C ALA A 169 18.49 -1.89 3.43
N ILE A 170 18.65 -2.09 2.12
CA ILE A 170 17.62 -2.65 1.27
C ILE A 170 17.66 -4.17 1.40
N LEU A 171 16.52 -4.79 1.72
CA LEU A 171 16.36 -6.24 1.77
C LEU A 171 15.62 -6.78 0.54
N SER A 172 14.89 -5.92 -0.18
CA SER A 172 14.29 -6.24 -1.47
C SER A 172 15.34 -6.55 -2.54
N ASP A 173 14.92 -7.27 -3.58
CA ASP A 173 15.77 -7.61 -4.73
C ASP A 173 16.24 -6.32 -5.44
N ALA A 174 17.55 -6.15 -5.57
CA ALA A 174 18.16 -4.96 -6.16
C ALA A 174 17.87 -4.84 -7.66
N ASP A 175 17.64 -5.98 -8.34
CA ASP A 175 17.34 -6.03 -9.78
C ASP A 175 15.85 -5.82 -10.06
N ALA A 176 15.00 -5.71 -9.03
CA ALA A 176 13.58 -5.48 -9.21
C ALA A 176 13.30 -4.12 -9.87
N VAL A 177 12.31 -4.09 -10.76
CA VAL A 177 11.88 -2.87 -11.46
C VAL A 177 10.88 -2.11 -10.60
N VAL A 178 11.18 -0.83 -10.34
CA VAL A 178 10.31 0.09 -9.59
C VAL A 178 9.29 0.72 -10.52
N ALA A 179 9.76 1.36 -11.58
CA ALA A 179 8.94 2.04 -12.58
C ALA A 179 9.56 1.88 -13.97
N GLY A 180 8.73 1.81 -15.00
CA GLY A 180 9.21 1.73 -16.38
C GLY A 180 8.28 2.47 -17.32
N VAL A 181 8.81 2.93 -18.45
CA VAL A 181 7.99 3.55 -19.49
C VAL A 181 7.89 2.59 -20.67
N SER A 182 6.67 2.15 -20.97
CA SER A 182 6.39 1.28 -22.11
C SER A 182 5.95 2.10 -23.33
N ALA A 183 6.23 1.61 -24.53
CA ALA A 183 5.73 2.22 -25.76
C ALA A 183 4.20 2.03 -25.84
N PRO A 184 3.44 3.03 -26.30
CA PRO A 184 2.01 2.89 -26.47
C PRO A 184 1.76 1.79 -27.50
N LYS A 185 1.07 0.73 -27.09
CA LYS A 185 0.52 -0.22 -28.05
C LYS A 185 -0.67 0.48 -28.70
N VAL A 186 -0.40 1.18 -29.81
CA VAL A 186 -1.46 1.56 -30.74
C VAL A 186 -2.01 0.23 -31.25
N GLU A 187 -3.13 -0.21 -30.69
CA GLU A 187 -4.10 -0.95 -31.49
C GLU A 187 -4.43 0.00 -32.64
N GLN A 188 -3.78 -0.24 -33.78
CA GLN A 188 -4.41 0.08 -35.03
C GLN A 188 -5.70 -0.71 -34.99
N GLU A 189 -6.81 -0.03 -34.68
CA GLU A 189 -8.02 -0.28 -35.44
C GLU A 189 -7.56 -0.26 -36.89
N GLU A 190 -7.38 -1.45 -37.47
CA GLU A 190 -7.41 -1.58 -38.91
C GLU A 190 -8.77 -0.99 -39.30
N ASP A 191 -8.72 0.26 -39.78
CA ASP A 191 -9.70 0.80 -40.71
C ASP A 191 -9.80 -0.18 -41.90
N GLU A 192 -10.53 -1.28 -41.73
CA GLU A 192 -11.14 -2.01 -42.83
C GLU A 192 -12.39 -1.24 -43.27
N ASP A 193 -12.17 -0.11 -43.95
CA ASP A 193 -13.20 0.49 -44.80
C ASP A 193 -12.69 0.52 -46.24
N GLY A 194 -13.25 -0.36 -47.07
CA GLY A 194 -12.84 -0.54 -48.46
C GLY A 194 -13.48 -1.69 -49.23
N ASP A 195 -14.81 -1.81 -49.19
CA ASP A 195 -15.74 -2.22 -50.27
C ASP A 195 -15.44 -3.51 -51.11
N VAL A 196 -16.37 -4.47 -51.12
CA VAL A 196 -17.23 -4.83 -52.27
C VAL A 196 -18.24 -5.90 -51.84
N ALA A 197 -19.50 -5.61 -52.16
CA ALA A 197 -20.71 -6.41 -52.04
C ALA A 197 -20.61 -7.93 -52.33
N ALA A 198 -21.29 -8.71 -51.49
CA ALA A 198 -22.15 -9.81 -51.92
C ALA A 198 -23.19 -10.15 -50.84
N GLU A 199 -24.45 -9.74 -51.07
CA GLU A 199 -25.63 -10.42 -50.52
C GLU A 199 -25.56 -11.93 -50.83
N PRO A 200 -26.15 -12.81 -50.00
CA PRO A 200 -27.55 -13.13 -50.25
C PRO A 200 -28.43 -13.33 -49.01
N GLU A 201 -29.61 -12.72 -49.12
CA GLU A 201 -30.94 -13.27 -48.86
C GLU A 201 -31.20 -14.18 -47.64
N VAL A 202 -32.00 -13.59 -46.75
CA VAL A 202 -32.99 -14.23 -45.88
C VAL A 202 -33.87 -15.21 -46.66
N ILE A 203 -33.88 -16.49 -46.27
CA ILE A 203 -35.01 -17.39 -46.49
C ILE A 203 -35.46 -17.94 -45.12
N THR A 204 -36.58 -17.39 -44.66
CA THR A 204 -37.54 -18.02 -43.75
C THR A 204 -38.07 -19.33 -44.36
N GLU A 205 -38.10 -20.44 -43.62
CA GLU A 205 -39.30 -21.20 -43.19
C GLU A 205 -38.94 -22.57 -42.54
N LYS A 206 -39.65 -22.89 -41.44
CA LYS A 206 -39.69 -24.12 -40.60
C LYS A 206 -40.23 -25.37 -41.35
N PRO A 207 -40.59 -26.55 -40.75
CA PRO A 207 -40.12 -27.35 -39.57
C PRO A 207 -40.04 -28.90 -39.86
N SER A 208 -39.58 -29.72 -38.90
CA SER A 208 -40.06 -31.09 -38.50
C SER A 208 -39.06 -31.67 -37.49
N GLU A 209 -39.39 -31.84 -36.20
CA GLU A 209 -40.19 -32.92 -35.58
C GLU A 209 -39.59 -34.33 -35.82
N GLU A 210 -38.79 -34.79 -34.85
CA GLU A 210 -38.81 -36.17 -34.33
C GLU A 210 -38.31 -36.17 -32.87
#